data_AF-A0A517XR12-F1
#
_entry.id   AF-A0A517XR12-F1
#
_cell.length_a   1.000
_cell.length_b   1.000
_cell.length_c   1.000
_cell.angle_alpha   90.00
_cell.angle_beta   90.00
_cell.angle_gamma   90.00
#
_symmetry.space_group_name_H-M   'P 1'
#
loop_
_entity.id
_entity.type
_entity.pdbx_description
1 polymer ?
#
loop_
_entity_poly.entity_id
_entity_poly.type
_entity_poly.pdbx_seq_one_letter_code
_entity_poly.pdbx_strand_id
1 'polypeptide(L)'
;MPRSPSRDRSDRFTGFRGYVRVPDAYARAKSVALLSAGVLLGLWLVVEAAHPRAGAFHTHGELANPHAAWDQDCAACHRSQGIGDFSLSNVLNARDRWHDLTCTKCHAGPPHHATVADTAFHDRCSNCHHDHAGRTTSLTDISDEHCVRCHQNLPAAHVAGQSGYEAVVTAFAGNHPEFRVLRDYPPGQNYTPRKLKFSHAVHMTPGLTNRMTTERVAQLGGPDAAKRYEGYNTAEGIALNCAACHQLDAQAPDHPGVPRAEGAYYLPIKFENHCQSCHPLAAPPGKAGTAVVDGFPVPHQSEGGSLAALLRGGYAANLLRASPAAAKAPLPGGRLDPAPAPKELTEFGAAVDSLTSTAQNQLHGGGATCGKCHYPTPGGASLPGVSKLPQHTVWFQHAKFNHVSHRGLTCAECHPGTGRPAAPIGSVNEVEPIAIRGVKSCQACHAPAGTPVVQDDGTTTFAAGVRHRCTDCHRYHNGDRPLHGLGSPRRDPQTPQTLADFLKGGK
;
A
#
# COMPACT_ATOMS: atom_id res chain seq x y z
N MET A 1 -46.70 18.67 -103.08
CA MET A 1 -45.92 17.58 -102.42
C MET A 1 -46.23 17.59 -100.93
N PRO A 2 -46.64 16.48 -100.31
CA PRO A 2 -46.85 16.42 -98.86
C PRO A 2 -45.49 16.49 -98.15
N ARG A 3 -45.34 17.40 -97.19
CA ARG A 3 -44.12 17.50 -96.37
C ARG A 3 -44.04 16.29 -95.43
N SER A 4 -42.84 15.75 -95.21
CA SER A 4 -42.66 14.58 -94.34
C SER A 4 -43.00 14.92 -92.88
N PRO A 5 -43.69 14.03 -92.13
CA PRO A 5 -44.08 14.25 -90.73
C PRO A 5 -42.93 14.53 -89.76
N SER A 6 -41.68 14.25 -90.19
CA SER A 6 -40.47 14.50 -89.41
C SER A 6 -40.08 15.98 -89.36
N ARG A 7 -40.37 16.79 -90.39
CA ARG A 7 -40.00 18.23 -90.41
C ARG A 7 -40.96 19.09 -89.59
N ASP A 8 -42.25 18.72 -89.51
CA ASP A 8 -43.24 19.43 -88.69
C ASP A 8 -42.99 19.29 -87.18
N ARG A 9 -42.35 18.19 -86.73
CA ARG A 9 -41.98 18.05 -85.31
C ARG A 9 -40.75 18.88 -84.93
N SER A 10 -39.83 19.12 -85.86
CA SER A 10 -38.65 19.97 -85.62
C SER A 10 -38.96 21.47 -85.66
N ASP A 11 -40.03 21.88 -86.36
CA ASP A 11 -40.42 23.29 -86.47
C ASP A 11 -41.07 23.83 -85.18
N ARG A 12 -41.67 22.95 -84.35
CA ARG A 12 -42.18 23.32 -83.01
C ARG A 12 -41.08 23.72 -82.01
N PHE A 13 -39.81 23.47 -82.32
CA PHE A 13 -38.65 23.83 -81.48
C PHE A 13 -37.76 24.92 -82.10
N THR A 14 -38.21 25.59 -83.17
CA THR A 14 -37.45 26.65 -83.85
C THR A 14 -37.13 27.85 -82.95
N GLY A 15 -37.98 28.16 -81.96
CA GLY A 15 -37.73 29.24 -80.98
C GLY A 15 -36.74 28.89 -79.87
N PHE A 16 -36.32 27.63 -79.72
CA PHE A 16 -35.56 27.16 -78.55
C PHE A 16 -34.27 26.42 -78.89
N ARG A 17 -33.65 26.67 -80.06
CA ARG A 17 -32.35 26.06 -80.44
C ARG A 17 -31.15 26.52 -79.59
N GLY A 18 -31.37 27.44 -78.64
CA GLY A 18 -30.36 27.93 -77.70
C GLY A 18 -30.22 27.13 -76.40
N TYR A 19 -31.07 26.11 -76.12
CA TYR A 19 -31.04 25.39 -74.83
C TYR A 19 -29.72 24.64 -74.57
N VAL A 20 -28.99 24.26 -75.63
CA VAL A 20 -27.65 23.65 -75.53
C VAL A 20 -26.55 24.70 -75.25
N ARG A 21 -26.85 25.98 -75.49
CA ARG A 21 -25.91 27.11 -75.34
C ARG A 21 -26.16 27.95 -74.09
N VAL A 22 -27.35 27.85 -73.49
CA VAL A 22 -27.74 28.62 -72.31
C VAL A 22 -28.36 27.68 -71.27
N PRO A 23 -27.70 27.45 -70.11
CA PRO A 23 -28.26 26.59 -69.07
C PRO A 23 -29.63 27.11 -68.62
N ASP A 24 -30.59 26.20 -68.43
CA ASP A 24 -31.91 26.53 -67.90
C ASP A 24 -31.84 27.05 -66.45
N ALA A 25 -32.97 27.51 -65.90
CA ALA A 25 -33.03 28.07 -64.55
C ALA A 25 -32.59 27.06 -63.47
N TYR A 26 -32.86 25.77 -63.68
CA TYR A 26 -32.48 24.70 -62.76
C TYR A 26 -30.98 24.41 -62.82
N ALA A 27 -30.39 24.31 -64.01
CA ALA A 27 -28.96 24.14 -64.21
C ALA A 27 -28.16 25.33 -63.65
N ARG A 28 -28.66 26.57 -63.83
CA ARG A 28 -28.08 27.77 -63.21
C ARG A 28 -28.19 27.74 -61.68
N ALA A 29 -29.35 27.40 -61.13
CA ALA A 29 -29.53 27.27 -59.69
C ALA A 29 -28.62 26.20 -59.09
N LYS A 30 -28.46 25.06 -59.76
CA LYS A 30 -27.53 23.98 -59.35
C LYS A 30 -26.07 24.45 -59.37
N SER A 31 -25.64 25.12 -60.44
CA SER A 31 -24.28 25.66 -60.53
C SER A 31 -24.01 26.74 -59.48
N VAL A 32 -24.97 27.63 -59.23
CA VAL A 32 -24.89 28.63 -58.16
C VAL A 32 -24.83 27.94 -56.79
N ALA A 33 -25.66 26.94 -56.53
CA ALA A 33 -25.63 26.20 -55.27
C ALA A 33 -24.29 25.49 -55.05
N LEU A 34 -23.71 24.88 -56.09
CA LEU A 34 -22.39 24.24 -56.01
C LEU A 34 -21.27 25.26 -55.78
N LEU A 35 -21.31 26.41 -56.46
CA LEU A 35 -20.36 27.50 -56.25
C LEU A 35 -20.50 28.08 -54.84
N SER A 36 -21.72 28.34 -54.38
CA SER A 36 -22.01 28.80 -53.02
C SER A 36 -21.53 27.80 -51.98
N ALA A 37 -21.76 26.50 -52.17
CA ALA A 37 -21.25 25.47 -51.27
C ALA A 37 -19.72 25.44 -51.25
N GLY A 38 -19.05 25.57 -52.40
CA GLY A 38 -17.60 25.66 -52.49
C GLY A 38 -17.04 26.92 -51.81
N VAL A 39 -17.70 28.06 -51.98
CA VAL A 39 -17.35 29.33 -51.32
C VAL A 39 -17.55 29.24 -49.82
N LEU A 40 -18.66 28.67 -49.36
CA LEU A 40 -18.94 28.47 -47.92
C LEU A 40 -17.94 27.51 -47.29
N LEU A 41 -17.58 26.43 -47.98
CA LEU A 41 -16.54 25.50 -47.52
C LEU A 41 -15.16 26.19 -47.47
N GLY A 42 -14.82 26.97 -48.49
CA GLY A 42 -13.58 27.76 -48.53
C GLY A 42 -13.51 28.79 -47.40
N LEU A 43 -14.59 29.52 -47.16
CA LEU A 43 -14.71 30.46 -46.04
C LEU A 43 -14.58 29.74 -44.70
N TRP A 44 -15.22 28.59 -44.53
CA TRP A 44 -15.10 27.77 -43.32
C TRP A 44 -13.64 27.34 -43.09
N LEU A 45 -12.95 26.85 -44.12
CA LEU A 45 -11.53 26.47 -44.04
C LEU A 45 -10.62 27.66 -43.69
N VAL A 46 -10.89 28.85 -44.26
CA VAL A 46 -10.13 30.07 -43.95
C VAL A 46 -10.36 30.53 -42.51
N VAL A 47 -11.60 30.48 -42.03
CA VAL A 47 -11.95 30.82 -40.64
C VAL A 47 -11.31 29.84 -39.66
N GLU A 48 -11.35 28.53 -39.95
CA GLU A 48 -10.67 27.51 -39.15
C GLU A 48 -9.16 27.73 -39.13
N ALA A 49 -8.51 27.89 -40.29
CA ALA A 49 -7.06 28.09 -40.37
C ALA A 49 -6.58 29.39 -39.71
N ALA A 50 -7.40 30.45 -39.74
CA ALA A 50 -7.11 31.73 -39.10
C ALA A 50 -7.42 31.74 -37.59
N HIS A 51 -8.08 30.71 -37.06
CA HIS A 51 -8.43 30.67 -35.65
C HIS A 51 -7.15 30.50 -34.80
N PRO A 52 -6.96 31.27 -33.71
CA PRO A 52 -5.74 31.22 -32.89
C PRO A 52 -5.44 29.84 -32.27
N ARG A 53 -6.45 28.95 -32.24
CA ARG A 53 -6.35 27.57 -31.74
C ARG A 53 -6.33 26.51 -32.86
N ALA A 54 -6.28 26.88 -34.13
CA ALA A 54 -6.28 25.94 -35.26
C ALA A 54 -5.21 24.85 -35.10
N GLY A 55 -3.99 25.24 -34.69
CA GLY A 55 -2.92 24.30 -34.40
C GLY A 55 -3.24 23.31 -33.26
N ALA A 56 -4.03 23.70 -32.27
CA ALA A 56 -4.46 22.82 -31.17
C ALA A 56 -5.56 21.84 -31.58
N PHE A 57 -6.32 22.13 -32.66
CA PHE A 57 -7.35 21.24 -33.20
C PHE A 57 -6.82 20.29 -34.29
N HIS A 58 -5.66 20.59 -34.86
CA HIS A 58 -5.07 19.85 -35.99
C HIS A 58 -3.75 19.16 -35.70
N THR A 59 -3.19 19.36 -34.50
CA THR A 59 -2.02 18.62 -34.03
C THR A 59 -2.42 17.71 -32.88
N HIS A 60 -1.77 16.56 -32.79
CA HIS A 60 -1.97 15.65 -31.66
C HIS A 60 -1.30 16.16 -30.38
N GLY A 61 -0.51 17.23 -30.41
CA GLY A 61 0.31 17.66 -29.27
C GLY A 61 1.46 16.69 -28.95
N GLU A 62 2.44 17.15 -28.19
CA GLU A 62 3.59 16.31 -27.80
C GLU A 62 3.18 15.25 -26.76
N LEU A 63 3.84 14.09 -26.80
CA LEU A 63 3.69 13.07 -25.77
C LEU A 63 4.35 13.51 -24.46
N ALA A 64 3.90 12.95 -23.33
CA ALA A 64 4.55 13.13 -22.05
C ALA A 64 6.02 12.63 -22.11
N ASN A 65 6.88 13.21 -21.28
CA ASN A 65 8.32 12.89 -21.29
C ASN A 65 8.64 11.38 -21.28
N PRO A 66 7.97 10.52 -20.48
CA PRO A 66 8.24 9.08 -20.48
C PRO A 66 8.02 8.38 -21.83
N HIS A 67 7.19 8.96 -22.70
CA HIS A 67 6.85 8.40 -24.01
C HIS A 67 7.41 9.23 -25.18
N ALA A 68 8.27 10.22 -24.91
CA ALA A 68 8.78 11.16 -25.91
C ALA A 68 9.52 10.50 -27.09
N ALA A 69 10.06 9.29 -26.89
CA ALA A 69 10.74 8.53 -27.94
C ALA A 69 9.81 8.15 -29.12
N TRP A 70 8.49 8.14 -28.92
CA TRP A 70 7.50 7.70 -29.92
C TRP A 70 6.70 8.84 -30.55
N ASP A 71 7.13 10.09 -30.36
CA ASP A 71 6.44 11.28 -30.89
C ASP A 71 6.17 11.23 -32.40
N GLN A 72 7.01 10.52 -33.14
CA GLN A 72 6.95 10.39 -34.60
C GLN A 72 6.51 8.99 -35.04
N ASP A 73 6.13 8.11 -34.12
CA ASP A 73 5.72 6.73 -34.40
C ASP A 73 4.36 6.43 -33.79
N CYS A 74 3.31 6.93 -34.42
CA CYS A 74 1.93 6.77 -33.94
C CYS A 74 1.52 5.30 -33.78
N ALA A 75 2.08 4.41 -34.60
CA ALA A 75 1.78 2.97 -34.60
C ALA A 75 2.33 2.25 -33.35
N ALA A 76 3.22 2.89 -32.59
CA ALA A 76 3.70 2.37 -31.32
C ALA A 76 2.57 2.26 -30.28
N CYS A 77 1.63 3.21 -30.30
CA CYS A 77 0.56 3.31 -29.30
C CYS A 77 -0.83 3.09 -29.88
N HIS A 78 -1.09 3.46 -31.14
CA HIS A 78 -2.40 3.36 -31.76
C HIS A 78 -2.55 2.09 -32.59
N ARG A 79 -3.71 1.43 -32.48
CA ARG A 79 -4.06 0.35 -33.40
C ARG A 79 -4.31 0.90 -34.80
N SER A 80 -3.67 0.31 -35.80
CA SER A 80 -3.91 0.65 -37.20
C SER A 80 -5.36 0.31 -37.58
N GLN A 81 -6.00 1.22 -38.29
CA GLN A 81 -7.36 1.05 -38.81
C GLN A 81 -7.26 0.96 -40.34
N GLY A 82 -7.85 -0.07 -40.93
CA GLY A 82 -7.87 -0.29 -42.37
C GLY A 82 -9.00 0.47 -43.07
N ILE A 83 -8.90 0.61 -44.39
CA ILE A 83 -9.99 1.21 -45.22
C ILE A 83 -11.29 0.39 -45.11
N GLY A 84 -11.19 -0.91 -44.83
CA GLY A 84 -12.33 -1.80 -44.59
C GLY A 84 -13.11 -1.53 -43.29
N ASP A 85 -12.52 -0.78 -42.35
CA ASP A 85 -13.14 -0.46 -41.05
C ASP A 85 -14.04 0.80 -41.13
N PHE A 86 -14.04 1.47 -42.29
CA PHE A 86 -14.87 2.64 -42.57
C PHE A 86 -16.28 2.21 -43.01
N SER A 87 -17.20 2.19 -42.04
CA SER A 87 -18.64 2.20 -42.31
C SER A 87 -19.21 3.61 -42.12
N LEU A 88 -20.39 3.89 -42.69
CA LEU A 88 -21.07 5.18 -42.52
C LEU A 88 -21.29 5.53 -41.03
N SER A 89 -21.50 4.51 -40.17
CA SER A 89 -21.61 4.68 -38.72
C SER A 89 -20.26 4.88 -38.03
N ASN A 90 -19.16 4.31 -38.54
CA ASN A 90 -17.83 4.46 -37.96
C ASN A 90 -17.11 5.75 -38.37
N VAL A 91 -17.48 6.34 -39.51
CA VAL A 91 -16.94 7.64 -39.96
C VAL A 91 -17.26 8.75 -38.94
N LEU A 92 -18.39 8.66 -38.25
CA LEU A 92 -18.82 9.63 -37.24
C LEU A 92 -18.24 9.36 -35.85
N ASN A 93 -17.71 8.16 -35.60
CA ASN A 93 -17.14 7.74 -34.31
C ASN A 93 -15.61 7.87 -34.28
N ALA A 94 -15.06 8.91 -34.93
CA ALA A 94 -13.62 9.10 -35.01
C ALA A 94 -12.94 9.04 -33.63
N ARG A 95 -13.55 9.65 -32.61
CA ARG A 95 -13.05 9.71 -31.24
C ARG A 95 -12.82 8.33 -30.62
N ASP A 96 -13.72 7.37 -30.79
CA ASP A 96 -13.57 6.01 -30.24
C ASP A 96 -12.37 5.28 -30.84
N ARG A 97 -12.08 5.52 -32.12
CA ARG A 97 -10.93 4.90 -32.81
C ARG A 97 -9.60 5.44 -32.28
N TRP A 98 -9.54 6.73 -31.96
CA TRP A 98 -8.34 7.36 -31.41
C TRP A 98 -8.08 6.97 -29.94
N HIS A 99 -9.07 6.40 -29.25
CA HIS A 99 -8.93 5.83 -27.90
C HIS A 99 -8.58 4.33 -27.87
N ASP A 100 -8.43 3.68 -29.04
CA ASP A 100 -8.01 2.28 -29.11
C ASP A 100 -6.47 2.17 -29.11
N LEU A 101 -5.90 2.09 -27.90
CA LEU A 101 -4.46 2.09 -27.67
C LEU A 101 -3.91 0.70 -27.28
N THR A 102 -2.61 0.50 -27.48
CA THR A 102 -1.88 -0.73 -27.15
C THR A 102 -0.92 -0.57 -25.96
N CYS A 103 -1.31 0.21 -24.95
CA CYS A 103 -0.47 0.52 -23.77
C CYS A 103 0.11 -0.73 -23.08
N THR A 104 -0.65 -1.83 -23.07
CA THR A 104 -0.29 -3.09 -22.41
C THR A 104 0.82 -3.88 -23.09
N LYS A 105 1.24 -3.50 -24.31
CA LYS A 105 2.43 -4.05 -24.96
C LYS A 105 3.69 -3.81 -24.14
N CYS A 106 3.78 -2.64 -23.51
CA CYS A 106 4.96 -2.20 -22.76
C CYS A 106 4.75 -2.29 -21.24
N HIS A 107 3.54 -2.00 -20.74
CA HIS A 107 3.26 -2.01 -19.30
C HIS A 107 1.94 -2.71 -18.97
N ALA A 108 2.00 -3.74 -18.15
CA ALA A 108 0.81 -4.41 -17.65
C ALA A 108 0.17 -3.63 -16.49
N GLY A 109 -1.15 -3.75 -16.35
CA GLY A 109 -1.90 -3.25 -15.20
C GLY A 109 -2.94 -4.27 -14.76
N PRO A 110 -3.19 -4.44 -13.46
CA PRO A 110 -4.32 -5.24 -13.01
C PRO A 110 -5.65 -4.56 -13.40
N PRO A 111 -6.74 -5.32 -13.50
CA PRO A 111 -8.08 -4.75 -13.62
C PRO A 111 -8.36 -3.82 -12.42
N HIS A 112 -9.21 -2.81 -12.65
CA HIS A 112 -9.56 -1.82 -11.61
C HIS A 112 -10.23 -2.48 -10.39
N HIS A 113 -11.28 -3.28 -10.61
CA HIS A 113 -11.90 -4.16 -9.61
C HIS A 113 -12.61 -5.33 -10.31
N ALA A 114 -12.69 -6.50 -9.66
CA ALA A 114 -13.24 -7.73 -10.27
C ALA A 114 -14.74 -7.67 -10.62
N THR A 115 -15.47 -6.72 -10.05
CA THR A 115 -16.94 -6.64 -10.09
C THR A 115 -17.45 -5.30 -10.63
N VAL A 116 -16.60 -4.61 -11.40
CA VAL A 116 -17.03 -3.41 -12.14
C VAL A 116 -18.00 -3.79 -13.26
N ALA A 117 -19.05 -3.00 -13.46
CA ALA A 117 -20.08 -3.28 -14.47
C ALA A 117 -19.61 -3.04 -15.91
N ASP A 118 -18.84 -1.96 -16.14
CA ASP A 118 -18.32 -1.59 -17.45
C ASP A 118 -16.83 -1.94 -17.56
N THR A 119 -16.53 -3.20 -17.86
CA THR A 119 -15.14 -3.65 -18.04
C THR A 119 -14.48 -3.01 -19.26
N ALA A 120 -15.24 -2.79 -20.34
CA ALA A 120 -14.75 -2.22 -21.59
C ALA A 120 -14.21 -0.79 -21.41
N PHE A 121 -14.84 0.02 -20.55
CA PHE A 121 -14.32 1.33 -20.19
C PHE A 121 -12.97 1.26 -19.48
N HIS A 122 -12.78 0.27 -18.58
CA HIS A 122 -11.56 0.13 -17.79
C HIS A 122 -10.39 -0.51 -18.56
N ASP A 123 -10.68 -1.27 -19.61
CA ASP A 123 -9.67 -1.83 -20.51
C ASP A 123 -9.01 -0.76 -21.39
N ARG A 124 -9.65 0.41 -21.55
CA ARG A 124 -9.12 1.55 -22.31
C ARG A 124 -8.42 2.55 -21.39
N CYS A 125 -7.11 2.39 -21.22
CA CYS A 125 -6.30 3.25 -20.34
C CYS A 125 -6.47 4.75 -20.65
N SER A 126 -6.70 5.10 -21.93
CA SER A 126 -6.89 6.49 -22.37
C SER A 126 -8.16 7.17 -21.86
N ASN A 127 -9.08 6.44 -21.25
CA ASN A 127 -10.27 7.02 -20.63
C ASN A 127 -9.94 7.80 -19.35
N CYS A 128 -8.79 7.50 -18.74
CA CYS A 128 -8.27 8.20 -17.55
C CYS A 128 -6.90 8.85 -17.81
N HIS A 129 -6.05 8.22 -18.63
CA HIS A 129 -4.69 8.68 -18.89
C HIS A 129 -4.60 9.42 -20.23
N HIS A 130 -4.13 10.66 -20.23
CA HIS A 130 -4.01 11.47 -21.45
C HIS A 130 -2.56 11.87 -21.70
N ASP A 131 -1.95 11.30 -22.73
CA ASP A 131 -0.50 11.40 -23.00
C ASP A 131 -0.11 12.61 -23.84
N HIS A 132 -1.01 13.03 -24.72
CA HIS A 132 -0.85 14.10 -25.68
C HIS A 132 -1.02 15.51 -25.09
N ALA A 133 -0.70 15.67 -23.81
CA ALA A 133 -0.84 16.93 -23.07
C ALA A 133 0.51 17.62 -22.80
N GLY A 134 1.54 17.26 -23.57
CA GLY A 134 2.86 17.90 -23.52
C GLY A 134 3.86 17.23 -22.58
N ARG A 135 5.15 17.56 -22.75
CA ARG A 135 6.29 16.92 -22.07
C ARG A 135 6.20 16.86 -20.55
N THR A 136 5.65 17.90 -19.94
CA THR A 136 5.60 18.05 -18.48
C THR A 136 4.36 17.42 -17.86
N THR A 137 3.44 16.89 -18.66
CA THR A 137 2.26 16.20 -18.14
C THR A 137 2.65 14.91 -17.46
N SER A 138 2.06 14.67 -16.28
CA SER A 138 2.10 13.37 -15.62
C SER A 138 0.88 12.55 -16.01
N LEU A 139 1.11 11.40 -16.64
CA LEU A 139 0.06 10.42 -16.89
C LEU A 139 -0.61 9.92 -15.61
N THR A 140 0.05 10.04 -14.46
CA THR A 140 -0.47 9.52 -13.18
C THR A 140 -1.15 10.57 -12.31
N ASP A 141 -1.14 11.84 -12.74
CA ASP A 141 -1.88 12.95 -12.11
C ASP A 141 -3.20 13.13 -12.87
N ILE A 142 -4.22 12.39 -12.44
CA ILE A 142 -5.53 12.34 -13.09
C ILE A 142 -6.52 13.19 -12.28
N SER A 143 -7.42 13.89 -12.96
CA SER A 143 -8.51 14.62 -12.30
C SER A 143 -9.51 13.68 -11.64
N ASP A 144 -10.05 14.07 -10.48
CA ASP A 144 -11.08 13.31 -9.75
C ASP A 144 -12.33 13.07 -10.60
N GLU A 145 -12.60 13.91 -11.60
CA GLU A 145 -13.72 13.78 -12.55
C GLU A 145 -13.77 12.39 -13.21
N HIS A 146 -12.62 11.79 -13.51
CA HIS A 146 -12.56 10.46 -14.11
C HIS A 146 -12.96 9.37 -13.12
N CYS A 147 -12.63 9.54 -11.83
CA CYS A 147 -12.96 8.60 -10.77
C CYS A 147 -14.45 8.71 -10.39
N VAL A 148 -14.92 9.94 -10.15
CA VAL A 148 -16.26 10.17 -9.60
C VAL A 148 -17.37 9.85 -10.60
N ARG A 149 -17.07 9.73 -11.90
CA ARG A 149 -18.01 9.22 -12.92
C ARG A 149 -18.74 7.95 -12.43
N CYS A 150 -18.01 7.05 -11.80
CA CYS A 150 -18.54 5.81 -11.23
C CYS A 150 -18.63 5.88 -9.70
N HIS A 151 -17.65 6.49 -9.01
CA HIS A 151 -17.59 6.48 -7.54
C HIS A 151 -18.60 7.40 -6.84
N GLN A 152 -19.23 8.35 -7.56
CA GLN A 152 -20.33 9.14 -7.01
C GLN A 152 -21.63 8.33 -6.81
N ASN A 153 -21.73 7.16 -7.46
CA ASN A 153 -22.82 6.21 -7.28
C ASN A 153 -22.32 4.79 -7.56
N LEU A 154 -21.51 4.28 -6.63
CA LEU A 154 -20.85 2.98 -6.78
C LEU A 154 -21.83 1.80 -6.95
N PRO A 155 -23.00 1.74 -6.26
CA PRO A 155 -23.97 0.67 -6.48
C PRO A 155 -24.45 0.54 -7.94
N ALA A 156 -24.57 1.65 -8.67
CA ALA A 156 -24.94 1.63 -10.08
C ALA A 156 -23.79 1.20 -11.01
N ALA A 157 -22.55 1.28 -10.54
CA ALA A 157 -21.34 0.93 -11.30
C ALA A 157 -20.81 -0.49 -11.01
N HIS A 158 -21.54 -1.28 -10.22
CA HIS A 158 -21.10 -2.59 -9.72
C HIS A 158 -22.07 -3.71 -10.06
N VAL A 159 -21.56 -4.85 -10.54
CA VAL A 159 -22.43 -5.98 -10.99
C VAL A 159 -23.21 -6.63 -9.85
N ALA A 160 -22.69 -6.59 -8.62
CA ALA A 160 -23.30 -7.24 -7.46
C ALA A 160 -24.17 -6.31 -6.59
N GLY A 161 -24.28 -5.02 -6.92
CA GLY A 161 -25.05 -4.03 -6.15
C GLY A 161 -24.57 -3.75 -4.70
N GLN A 162 -23.62 -4.54 -4.18
CA GLN A 162 -23.01 -4.39 -2.87
C GLN A 162 -21.49 -4.36 -3.01
N SER A 163 -20.85 -3.42 -2.30
CA SER A 163 -19.40 -3.30 -2.25
C SER A 163 -18.93 -3.17 -0.80
N GLY A 164 -17.73 -3.62 -0.49
CA GLY A 164 -17.08 -3.36 0.81
C GLY A 164 -16.55 -1.92 0.96
N TYR A 165 -16.78 -1.07 -0.05
CA TYR A 165 -16.36 0.32 -0.12
C TYR A 165 -17.54 1.27 0.06
N GLU A 166 -17.23 2.54 0.33
CA GLU A 166 -18.23 3.60 0.48
C GLU A 166 -19.04 3.77 -0.81
N ALA A 167 -20.36 3.94 -0.67
CA ALA A 167 -21.27 3.92 -1.81
C ALA A 167 -21.22 5.22 -2.64
N VAL A 168 -20.91 6.34 -1.99
CA VAL A 168 -20.94 7.68 -2.60
C VAL A 168 -19.71 8.46 -2.17
N VAL A 169 -18.77 8.66 -3.10
CA VAL A 169 -17.56 9.47 -2.89
C VAL A 169 -17.36 10.39 -4.08
N THR A 170 -17.28 11.70 -3.82
CA THR A 170 -17.14 12.76 -4.83
C THR A 170 -15.92 13.65 -4.63
N ALA A 171 -15.39 13.77 -3.40
CA ALA A 171 -14.18 14.53 -3.14
C ALA A 171 -13.55 14.17 -1.79
N PHE A 172 -12.23 14.29 -1.69
CA PHE A 172 -11.51 14.11 -0.41
C PHE A 172 -11.94 15.11 0.66
N ALA A 173 -12.05 16.39 0.33
CA ALA A 173 -12.46 17.45 1.26
C ALA A 173 -13.97 17.43 1.59
N GLY A 174 -14.77 16.70 0.80
CA GLY A 174 -16.22 16.63 0.94
C GLY A 174 -16.65 15.38 1.72
N ASN A 175 -17.13 14.38 0.98
CA ASN A 175 -17.78 13.19 1.49
C ASN A 175 -16.87 11.95 1.53
N HIS A 176 -15.55 12.13 1.54
CA HIS A 176 -14.65 10.99 1.71
C HIS A 176 -14.90 10.33 3.08
N PRO A 177 -15.04 9.00 3.12
CA PRO A 177 -15.32 8.28 4.36
C PRO A 177 -14.14 8.35 5.33
N GLU A 178 -14.39 7.99 6.58
CA GLU A 178 -13.30 7.75 7.51
C GLU A 178 -12.46 6.54 7.07
N PHE A 179 -11.18 6.51 7.46
CA PHE A 179 -10.30 5.42 7.13
C PHE A 179 -10.81 4.11 7.74
N ARG A 180 -10.83 3.05 6.91
CA ARG A 180 -11.31 1.72 7.29
C ARG A 180 -10.71 1.22 8.61
N VAL A 181 -9.42 1.46 8.87
CA VAL A 181 -8.78 1.06 10.13
C VAL A 181 -9.47 1.68 11.36
N LEU A 182 -9.89 2.94 11.30
CA LEU A 182 -10.55 3.62 12.42
C LEU A 182 -12.03 3.26 12.52
N ARG A 183 -12.66 2.87 11.41
CA ARG A 183 -14.00 2.29 11.42
C ARG A 183 -14.02 0.89 12.03
N ASP A 184 -13.09 0.04 11.61
CA ASP A 184 -12.97 -1.35 12.07
C ASP A 184 -12.43 -1.40 13.52
N TYR A 185 -11.72 -0.34 13.96
CA TYR A 185 -11.18 -0.18 15.31
C TYR A 185 -11.49 1.24 15.87
N PRO A 186 -12.73 1.50 16.30
CA PRO A 186 -13.11 2.82 16.77
C PRO A 186 -12.43 3.18 18.10
N PRO A 187 -12.26 4.48 18.41
CA PRO A 187 -11.73 4.94 19.70
C PRO A 187 -12.43 4.26 20.88
N GLY A 188 -11.65 3.77 21.84
CA GLY A 188 -12.19 3.03 23.00
C GLY A 188 -12.48 1.55 22.77
N GLN A 189 -12.35 1.04 21.53
CA GLN A 189 -12.41 -0.40 21.21
C GLN A 189 -11.18 -0.88 20.41
N ASN A 190 -10.30 0.07 20.03
CA ASN A 190 -9.11 -0.11 19.21
C ASN A 190 -7.92 -0.80 19.89
N TYR A 191 -8.06 -1.23 21.15
CA TYR A 191 -7.09 -2.08 21.84
C TYR A 191 -7.28 -3.57 21.51
N THR A 192 -8.48 -4.00 21.09
CA THR A 192 -8.82 -5.41 20.84
C THR A 192 -7.83 -6.17 19.93
N PRO A 193 -7.37 -5.62 18.78
CA PRO A 193 -6.38 -6.28 17.94
C PRO A 193 -4.96 -6.25 18.53
N ARG A 194 -4.66 -5.35 19.45
CA ARG A 194 -3.35 -5.28 20.08
C ARG A 194 -3.29 -6.24 21.26
N LYS A 195 -2.39 -7.21 21.17
CA LYS A 195 -2.18 -8.24 22.21
C LYS A 195 -0.80 -8.13 22.89
N LEU A 196 -0.10 -7.02 22.67
CA LEU A 196 1.17 -6.71 23.29
C LEU A 196 0.97 -5.63 24.37
N LYS A 197 1.36 -5.92 25.59
CA LYS A 197 1.51 -4.95 26.68
C LYS A 197 2.79 -4.15 26.41
N PHE A 198 2.65 -2.87 26.14
CA PHE A 198 3.76 -1.97 25.87
C PHE A 198 3.30 -0.53 26.08
N SER A 199 4.10 0.27 26.79
CA SER A 199 3.82 1.68 27.00
C SER A 199 4.91 2.59 26.43
N HIS A 200 4.55 3.49 25.51
CA HIS A 200 5.47 4.52 25.00
C HIS A 200 5.88 5.48 26.12
N ALA A 201 4.94 5.89 26.96
CA ALA A 201 5.16 6.78 28.10
C ALA A 201 6.30 6.31 29.03
N VAL A 202 6.31 5.01 29.36
CA VAL A 202 7.37 4.39 30.16
C VAL A 202 8.72 4.48 29.45
N HIS A 203 8.76 4.09 28.17
CA HIS A 203 10.01 3.98 27.41
C HIS A 203 10.61 5.34 27.01
N MET A 204 9.80 6.40 27.00
CA MET A 204 10.25 7.76 26.68
C MET A 204 10.54 8.61 27.92
N THR A 205 10.32 8.07 29.11
CA THR A 205 10.68 8.73 30.37
C THR A 205 12.14 8.43 30.72
N PRO A 206 12.94 9.44 31.12
CA PRO A 206 14.29 9.21 31.61
C PRO A 206 14.36 8.13 32.69
N GLY A 207 15.32 7.23 32.54
CA GLY A 207 15.48 6.05 33.40
C GLY A 207 14.39 5.00 33.21
N LEU A 208 13.54 5.09 32.19
CA LEU A 208 12.47 4.14 31.85
C LEU A 208 11.59 3.74 33.05
N THR A 209 11.34 4.68 33.99
CA THR A 209 10.63 4.52 35.27
C THR A 209 11.29 3.61 36.31
N ASN A 210 12.37 2.92 35.97
CA ASN A 210 13.05 1.96 36.83
C ASN A 210 14.57 2.21 36.95
N ARG A 211 14.99 3.46 36.70
CA ARG A 211 16.39 3.90 36.70
C ARG A 211 17.28 3.08 35.74
N MET A 212 16.77 2.75 34.56
CA MET A 212 17.58 2.09 33.53
C MET A 212 18.69 3.03 33.06
N THR A 213 19.93 2.56 33.14
CA THR A 213 21.13 3.25 32.66
C THR A 213 21.91 2.38 31.67
N THR A 214 22.88 2.96 30.97
CA THR A 214 23.80 2.25 30.09
C THR A 214 24.58 1.16 30.82
N GLU A 215 24.97 1.40 32.07
CA GLU A 215 25.67 0.40 32.91
C GLU A 215 24.74 -0.78 33.22
N ARG A 216 23.46 -0.50 33.50
CA ARG A 216 22.48 -1.56 33.72
C ARG A 216 22.24 -2.40 32.46
N VAL A 217 22.18 -1.76 31.29
CA VAL A 217 22.12 -2.48 30.02
C VAL A 217 23.38 -3.33 29.79
N ALA A 218 24.56 -2.81 30.12
CA ALA A 218 25.82 -3.56 30.01
C ALA A 218 25.82 -4.82 30.89
N GLN A 219 25.25 -4.74 32.09
CA GLN A 219 25.10 -5.90 32.99
C GLN A 219 24.11 -6.95 32.46
N LEU A 220 23.08 -6.53 31.72
CA LEU A 220 22.02 -7.42 31.23
C LEU A 220 22.36 -8.06 29.87
N GLY A 221 22.90 -7.27 28.94
CA GLY A 221 23.11 -7.65 27.54
C GLY A 221 24.55 -7.54 27.05
N GLY A 222 25.49 -7.15 27.92
CA GLY A 222 26.90 -6.95 27.58
C GLY A 222 27.23 -5.55 27.04
N PRO A 223 28.52 -5.23 26.86
CA PRO A 223 28.99 -3.90 26.51
C PRO A 223 28.48 -3.42 25.13
N ASP A 224 28.38 -4.32 24.14
CA ASP A 224 27.88 -3.98 22.81
C ASP A 224 26.41 -3.56 22.84
N ALA A 225 25.62 -4.16 23.72
CA ALA A 225 24.23 -3.79 23.92
C ALA A 225 24.11 -2.36 24.49
N ALA A 226 24.98 -1.98 25.44
CA ALA A 226 25.00 -0.65 26.02
C ALA A 226 25.36 0.44 25.01
N LYS A 227 26.31 0.16 24.11
CA LYS A 227 26.74 1.08 23.06
C LYS A 227 25.60 1.56 22.17
N ARG A 228 24.60 0.70 21.89
CA ARG A 228 23.40 1.05 21.13
C ARG A 228 22.58 2.18 21.79
N TYR A 229 22.66 2.31 23.11
CA TYR A 229 21.86 3.25 23.88
C TYR A 229 22.59 4.54 24.28
N GLU A 230 23.87 4.71 23.92
CA GLU A 230 24.65 5.91 24.23
C GLU A 230 23.98 7.20 23.73
N GLY A 231 23.40 7.16 22.52
CA GLY A 231 22.66 8.28 21.92
C GLY A 231 21.32 8.62 22.60
N TYR A 232 20.92 7.85 23.62
CA TYR A 232 19.67 8.03 24.36
C TYR A 232 19.91 8.31 25.85
N ASN A 233 21.16 8.53 26.26
CA ASN A 233 21.51 8.75 27.65
C ASN A 233 21.17 10.19 28.09
N THR A 234 20.49 10.34 29.23
CA THR A 234 20.25 11.63 29.89
C THR A 234 20.89 11.64 31.29
N ALA A 235 20.82 12.78 31.98
CA ALA A 235 21.34 12.88 33.35
C ALA A 235 20.61 11.93 34.34
N GLU A 236 19.36 11.57 34.04
CA GLU A 236 18.50 10.74 34.88
C GLU A 236 18.39 9.28 34.40
N GLY A 237 19.15 8.91 33.36
CA GLY A 237 19.20 7.58 32.76
C GLY A 237 18.77 7.56 31.30
N ILE A 238 18.53 6.37 30.75
CA ILE A 238 18.13 6.21 29.34
C ILE A 238 16.72 6.75 29.12
N ALA A 239 16.53 7.56 28.07
CA ALA A 239 15.22 7.98 27.57
C ALA A 239 15.13 7.69 26.07
N LEU A 240 14.28 6.75 25.66
CA LEU A 240 14.12 6.43 24.24
C LEU A 240 13.28 7.50 23.53
N ASN A 241 13.48 7.62 22.22
CA ASN A 241 12.60 8.36 21.33
C ASN A 241 11.98 7.41 20.30
N CYS A 242 11.10 7.92 19.44
CA CYS A 242 10.41 7.10 18.44
C CYS A 242 11.38 6.29 17.57
N ALA A 243 12.51 6.89 17.16
CA ALA A 243 13.49 6.27 16.27
C ALA A 243 14.29 5.13 16.90
N ALA A 244 14.24 4.96 18.23
CA ALA A 244 14.83 3.81 18.90
C ALA A 244 14.22 2.48 18.45
N CYS A 245 12.94 2.50 18.03
CA CYS A 245 12.20 1.32 17.56
C CYS A 245 11.64 1.52 16.14
N HIS A 246 11.17 2.72 15.81
CA HIS A 246 10.55 3.05 14.53
C HIS A 246 11.58 3.52 13.51
N GLN A 247 12.20 2.57 12.82
CA GLN A 247 13.17 2.82 11.76
C GLN A 247 12.47 2.79 10.40
N LEU A 248 12.69 3.81 9.57
CA LEU A 248 12.09 3.85 8.23
C LEU A 248 12.84 2.90 7.29
N ASP A 249 12.12 2.33 6.33
CA ASP A 249 12.70 1.46 5.31
C ASP A 249 13.80 2.13 4.46
N ALA A 250 13.70 3.44 4.25
CA ALA A 250 14.73 4.27 3.61
C ALA A 250 16.08 4.31 4.36
N GLN A 251 16.10 3.96 5.64
CA GLN A 251 17.29 4.02 6.48
C GLN A 251 17.95 2.65 6.69
N ALA A 252 17.41 1.60 6.07
CA ALA A 252 17.97 0.25 6.20
C ALA A 252 19.14 0.07 5.22
N PRO A 253 20.37 -0.21 5.69
CA PRO A 253 21.54 -0.32 4.81
C PRO A 253 21.44 -1.44 3.78
N ASP A 254 20.68 -2.49 4.06
CA ASP A 254 20.46 -3.63 3.16
C ASP A 254 19.11 -4.26 3.51
N HIS A 255 18.02 -3.83 2.89
CA HIS A 255 16.74 -4.51 3.05
C HIS A 255 16.57 -5.57 1.94
N PRO A 256 16.87 -6.86 2.19
CA PRO A 256 16.48 -7.91 1.26
C PRO A 256 14.94 -7.97 1.24
N GLY A 257 14.33 -7.62 0.11
CA GLY A 257 12.89 -7.55 -0.04
C GLY A 257 12.41 -6.82 -1.29
N VAL A 258 11.09 -6.77 -1.47
CA VAL A 258 10.42 -6.03 -2.56
C VAL A 258 10.81 -4.54 -2.47
N PRO A 259 11.19 -3.87 -3.57
CA PRO A 259 11.45 -2.44 -3.57
C PRO A 259 10.27 -1.67 -2.96
N ARG A 260 10.52 -0.97 -1.85
CA ARG A 260 9.53 -0.12 -1.18
C ARG A 260 9.79 1.34 -1.54
N ALA A 261 8.74 2.14 -1.54
CA ALA A 261 8.91 3.59 -1.64
C ALA A 261 9.56 4.09 -0.34
N GLU A 262 10.79 4.59 -0.44
CA GLU A 262 11.58 5.07 0.68
C GLU A 262 10.78 6.03 1.57
N GLY A 263 10.72 5.72 2.87
CA GLY A 263 10.09 6.56 3.87
C GLY A 263 8.59 6.37 4.04
N ALA A 264 7.97 5.50 3.22
CA ALA A 264 6.56 5.17 3.37
C ALA A 264 6.31 4.26 4.57
N TYR A 265 7.22 3.32 4.85
CA TYR A 265 7.01 2.27 5.84
C TYR A 265 8.10 2.25 6.91
N TYR A 266 7.71 1.78 8.09
CA TYR A 266 8.65 1.39 9.12
C TYR A 266 9.06 -0.07 8.95
N LEU A 267 10.31 -0.36 9.31
CA LEU A 267 10.81 -1.70 9.49
C LEU A 267 10.04 -2.41 10.61
N PRO A 268 9.85 -3.74 10.51
CA PRO A 268 9.26 -4.50 11.60
C PRO A 268 10.09 -4.40 12.89
N ILE A 269 9.42 -4.15 14.00
CA ILE A 269 10.04 -4.20 15.34
C ILE A 269 10.33 -5.66 15.69
N LYS A 270 11.61 -5.99 15.82
CA LYS A 270 12.12 -7.30 16.27
C LYS A 270 12.57 -7.27 17.73
N PHE A 271 12.27 -8.32 18.48
CA PHE A 271 12.63 -8.42 19.90
C PHE A 271 14.15 -8.34 20.13
N GLU A 272 14.92 -9.09 19.34
CA GLU A 272 16.38 -9.20 19.45
C GLU A 272 17.06 -7.83 19.23
N ASN A 273 16.46 -7.01 18.37
CA ASN A 273 17.02 -5.71 18.00
C ASN A 273 16.57 -4.58 18.92
N HIS A 274 15.32 -4.62 19.40
CA HIS A 274 14.72 -3.45 20.06
C HIS A 274 14.42 -3.66 21.55
N CYS A 275 14.37 -4.90 22.03
CA CYS A 275 13.90 -5.22 23.39
C CYS A 275 14.92 -6.00 24.22
N GLN A 276 15.63 -6.95 23.63
CA GLN A 276 16.44 -7.96 24.35
C GLN A 276 17.47 -7.35 25.30
N SER A 277 18.10 -6.23 24.94
CA SER A 277 19.13 -5.56 25.75
C SER A 277 18.62 -5.09 27.11
N CYS A 278 17.36 -4.66 27.19
CA CYS A 278 16.72 -4.23 28.45
C CYS A 278 15.82 -5.32 29.05
N HIS A 279 15.36 -6.27 28.23
CA HIS A 279 14.44 -7.34 28.59
C HIS A 279 14.95 -8.72 28.14
N PRO A 280 16.09 -9.20 28.66
CA PRO A 280 16.59 -10.52 28.30
C PRO A 280 15.62 -11.60 28.77
N LEU A 281 15.38 -12.59 27.91
CA LEU A 281 14.55 -13.74 28.26
C LEU A 281 15.43 -14.84 28.82
N ALA A 282 15.07 -15.32 30.00
CA ALA A 282 15.75 -16.43 30.64
C ALA A 282 14.75 -17.34 31.36
N ALA A 283 15.06 -18.63 31.36
CA ALA A 283 14.46 -19.60 32.25
C ALA A 283 14.85 -19.24 33.69
N PRO A 284 13.90 -19.29 34.62
CA PRO A 284 14.15 -18.96 36.02
C PRO A 284 15.10 -19.99 36.66
N PRO A 285 15.88 -19.60 37.69
CA PRO A 285 16.57 -20.59 38.51
C PRO A 285 15.55 -21.50 39.22
N GLY A 286 15.95 -22.74 39.49
CA GLY A 286 15.11 -23.74 40.14
C GLY A 286 15.86 -24.53 41.20
N LYS A 287 15.15 -25.44 41.88
CA LYS A 287 15.72 -26.33 42.89
C LYS A 287 15.26 -27.77 42.66
N ALA A 288 16.18 -28.72 42.79
CA ALA A 288 15.91 -30.14 42.78
C ALA A 288 16.58 -30.78 44.01
N GLY A 289 15.78 -31.12 45.02
CA GLY A 289 16.30 -31.49 46.33
C GLY A 289 17.13 -30.36 46.94
N THR A 290 18.40 -30.61 47.25
CA THR A 290 19.35 -29.61 47.75
C THR A 290 20.12 -28.88 46.64
N ALA A 291 20.05 -29.36 45.39
CA ALA A 291 20.74 -28.75 44.26
C ALA A 291 20.00 -27.49 43.79
N VAL A 292 20.73 -26.37 43.72
CA VAL A 292 20.27 -25.14 43.07
C VAL A 292 20.69 -25.20 41.61
N VAL A 293 19.75 -24.97 40.72
CA VAL A 293 19.94 -25.06 39.27
C VAL A 293 19.77 -23.65 38.71
N ASP A 294 20.85 -23.12 38.12
CA ASP A 294 20.83 -21.77 37.58
C ASP A 294 19.84 -21.63 36.41
N GLY A 295 19.36 -20.41 36.22
CA GLY A 295 18.61 -20.02 35.02
C GLY A 295 19.51 -19.98 33.78
N PHE A 296 18.89 -19.92 32.60
CA PHE A 296 19.63 -19.85 31.33
C PHE A 296 18.83 -19.08 30.27
N PRO A 297 19.48 -18.46 29.27
CA PRO A 297 18.79 -17.70 28.23
C PRO A 297 17.79 -18.55 27.43
N VAL A 298 16.68 -17.93 27.03
CA VAL A 298 15.63 -18.56 26.21
C VAL A 298 15.41 -17.71 24.95
N PRO A 299 15.45 -18.29 23.74
CA PRO A 299 15.13 -17.55 22.51
C PRO A 299 13.65 -17.13 22.50
N HIS A 300 13.34 -15.92 22.02
CA HIS A 300 11.98 -15.35 22.10
C HIS A 300 10.92 -16.18 21.39
N GLN A 301 11.19 -16.64 20.17
CA GLN A 301 10.23 -17.40 19.35
C GLN A 301 10.13 -18.89 19.74
N SER A 302 10.56 -19.26 20.96
CA SER A 302 10.41 -20.61 21.48
C SER A 302 8.99 -20.80 22.02
N GLU A 303 8.20 -21.68 21.41
CA GLU A 303 6.80 -21.93 21.79
C GLU A 303 6.46 -23.43 21.86
N GLY A 304 5.45 -23.78 22.66
CA GLY A 304 4.93 -25.15 22.75
C GLY A 304 6.01 -26.20 23.04
N GLY A 305 6.09 -27.22 22.17
CA GLY A 305 7.04 -28.33 22.32
C GLY A 305 8.51 -27.93 22.19
N SER A 306 8.84 -26.89 21.40
CA SER A 306 10.24 -26.44 21.26
C SER A 306 10.75 -25.77 22.53
N LEU A 307 9.88 -24.98 23.19
CA LEU A 307 10.19 -24.40 24.51
C LEU A 307 10.35 -25.50 25.57
N ALA A 308 9.42 -26.48 25.61
CA ALA A 308 9.51 -27.57 26.57
C ALA A 308 10.80 -28.39 26.41
N ALA A 309 11.19 -28.71 25.17
CA ALA A 309 12.44 -29.41 24.89
C ALA A 309 13.68 -28.60 25.28
N LEU A 310 13.69 -27.29 25.00
CA LEU A 310 14.77 -26.38 25.38
C LEU A 310 14.91 -26.27 26.90
N LEU A 311 13.79 -26.13 27.61
CA LEU A 311 13.76 -26.09 29.07
C LEU A 311 14.26 -27.41 29.68
N ARG A 312 13.74 -28.55 29.20
CA ARG A 312 14.14 -29.89 29.66
C ARG A 312 15.64 -30.12 29.46
N GLY A 313 16.16 -29.80 28.28
CA GLY A 313 17.59 -29.93 27.98
C GLY A 313 18.47 -29.02 28.83
N GLY A 314 18.08 -27.75 28.99
CA GLY A 314 18.81 -26.77 29.80
C GLY A 314 18.85 -27.12 31.29
N TYR A 315 17.72 -27.52 31.87
CA TYR A 315 17.68 -27.97 33.27
C TYR A 315 18.40 -29.30 33.47
N ALA A 316 18.32 -30.24 32.53
CA ALA A 316 19.11 -31.47 32.60
C ALA A 316 20.61 -31.16 32.63
N ALA A 317 21.09 -30.29 31.73
CA ALA A 317 22.50 -29.89 31.68
C ALA A 317 22.95 -29.16 32.96
N ASN A 318 22.15 -28.20 33.46
CA ASN A 318 22.47 -27.47 34.68
C ASN A 318 22.40 -28.36 35.93
N LEU A 319 21.43 -29.28 36.01
CA LEU A 319 21.31 -30.21 37.13
C LEU A 319 22.46 -31.22 37.16
N LEU A 320 22.92 -31.72 36.01
CA LEU A 320 24.12 -32.55 35.91
C LEU A 320 25.37 -31.83 36.39
N ARG A 321 25.49 -30.51 36.11
CA ARG A 321 26.59 -29.68 36.63
C ARG A 321 26.49 -29.47 38.14
N ALA A 322 25.28 -29.20 38.65
CA ALA A 322 25.04 -28.94 40.08
C ALA A 322 25.12 -30.20 40.95
N SER A 323 24.85 -31.38 40.38
CA SER A 323 24.92 -32.67 41.07
C SER A 323 25.55 -33.75 40.16
N PRO A 324 26.88 -33.80 40.06
CA PRO A 324 27.59 -34.80 39.24
C PRO A 324 27.30 -36.25 39.64
N ALA A 325 26.87 -36.48 40.89
CA ALA A 325 26.44 -37.79 41.36
C ALA A 325 25.21 -38.34 40.60
N ALA A 326 24.37 -37.46 40.06
CA ALA A 326 23.24 -37.83 39.21
C ALA A 326 23.66 -38.31 37.80
N ALA A 327 24.92 -38.10 37.40
CA ALA A 327 25.46 -38.46 36.08
C ALA A 327 26.01 -39.90 35.99
N LYS A 328 25.94 -40.70 37.07
CA LYS A 328 26.39 -42.10 37.04
C LYS A 328 25.39 -42.98 36.29
N ALA A 329 25.41 -42.91 34.96
CA ALA A 329 24.79 -43.92 34.11
C ALA A 329 25.60 -45.23 34.16
N PRO A 330 24.95 -46.41 34.11
CA PRO A 330 25.66 -47.67 33.97
C PRO A 330 26.46 -47.67 32.66
N LEU A 331 27.73 -48.08 32.72
CA LEU A 331 28.58 -48.28 31.53
C LEU A 331 27.92 -49.28 30.55
N PRO A 332 28.09 -49.13 29.22
CA PRO A 332 27.57 -50.09 28.26
C PRO A 332 28.28 -51.43 28.42
N GLY A 333 27.60 -52.42 28.98
CA GLY A 333 28.13 -53.77 29.18
C GLY A 333 27.13 -54.78 29.78
N GLY A 334 25.83 -54.48 29.77
CA GLY A 334 24.77 -55.33 30.34
C GLY A 334 23.64 -55.59 29.35
N ARG A 335 23.00 -56.76 29.52
CA ARG A 335 21.93 -57.43 28.73
C ARG A 335 21.09 -56.56 27.78
N LEU A 336 20.75 -57.14 26.62
CA LEU A 336 19.81 -56.62 25.61
C LEU A 336 18.34 -56.55 26.07
N ASP A 337 18.03 -57.08 27.25
CA ASP A 337 16.71 -56.92 27.89
C ASP A 337 16.68 -55.53 28.57
N PRO A 338 15.64 -54.69 28.37
CA PRO A 338 15.57 -53.41 29.06
C PRO A 338 15.33 -53.66 30.55
N ALA A 339 16.41 -53.69 31.34
CA ALA A 339 16.29 -53.54 32.78
C ALA A 339 15.56 -52.23 33.08
N PRO A 340 14.65 -52.18 34.08
CA PRO A 340 14.03 -50.92 34.48
C PRO A 340 15.13 -49.89 34.74
N ALA A 341 14.91 -48.66 34.25
CA ALA A 341 15.86 -47.58 34.43
C ALA A 341 16.28 -47.51 35.91
N PRO A 342 17.60 -47.39 36.21
CA PRO A 342 18.07 -47.23 37.58
C PRO A 342 17.25 -46.15 38.29
N LYS A 343 16.96 -46.34 39.58
CA LYS A 343 16.12 -45.43 40.38
C LYS A 343 16.61 -43.99 40.26
N GLU A 344 17.92 -43.82 40.22
CA GLU A 344 18.64 -42.55 40.07
C GLU A 344 18.32 -41.85 38.74
N LEU A 345 18.23 -42.61 37.64
CA LEU A 345 17.89 -42.08 36.32
C LEU A 345 16.42 -41.65 36.25
N THR A 346 15.55 -42.41 36.92
CA THR A 346 14.11 -42.09 37.04
C THR A 346 13.90 -40.84 37.89
N GLU A 347 14.58 -40.73 39.04
CA GLU A 347 14.55 -39.56 39.92
C GLU A 347 15.11 -38.32 39.24
N PHE A 348 16.21 -38.45 38.49
CA PHE A 348 16.77 -37.38 37.68
C PHE A 348 15.77 -36.90 36.62
N GLY A 349 15.16 -37.82 35.87
CA GLY A 349 14.15 -37.49 34.87
C GLY A 349 12.95 -36.74 35.49
N ALA A 350 12.45 -37.21 36.63
CA ALA A 350 11.36 -36.57 37.36
C ALA A 350 11.73 -35.17 37.87
N ALA A 351 12.96 -34.97 38.36
CA ALA A 351 13.45 -33.67 38.81
C ALA A 351 13.55 -32.66 37.65
N VAL A 352 14.08 -33.09 36.50
CA VAL A 352 14.14 -32.26 35.29
C VAL A 352 12.73 -31.90 34.82
N ASP A 353 11.79 -32.84 34.86
CA ASP A 353 10.41 -32.60 34.42
C ASP A 353 9.69 -31.63 35.35
N SER A 354 9.90 -31.77 36.66
CA SER A 354 9.39 -30.81 37.65
C SER A 354 9.93 -29.40 37.44
N LEU A 355 11.25 -29.26 37.21
CA LEU A 355 11.88 -27.97 36.91
C LEU A 355 11.31 -27.36 35.62
N THR A 356 11.17 -28.17 34.58
CA THR A 356 10.65 -27.78 33.27
C THR A 356 9.23 -27.26 33.38
N SER A 357 8.32 -28.01 34.03
CA SER A 357 6.93 -27.59 34.22
C SER A 357 6.81 -26.34 35.08
N THR A 358 7.60 -26.24 36.15
CA THR A 358 7.61 -25.05 37.03
C THR A 358 8.07 -23.82 36.25
N ALA A 359 9.16 -23.93 35.52
CA ALA A 359 9.70 -22.86 34.70
C ALA A 359 8.72 -22.41 33.63
N GLN A 360 8.08 -23.35 32.94
CA GLN A 360 7.11 -23.04 31.90
C GLN A 360 5.89 -22.28 32.45
N ASN A 361 5.39 -22.67 33.63
CA ASN A 361 4.32 -21.95 34.32
C ASN A 361 4.75 -20.53 34.73
N GLN A 362 5.98 -20.38 35.22
CA GLN A 362 6.53 -19.08 35.58
C GLN A 362 6.71 -18.18 34.36
N LEU A 363 7.30 -18.67 33.28
CA LEU A 363 7.54 -17.89 32.05
C LEU A 363 6.23 -17.31 31.48
N HIS A 364 5.11 -18.04 31.59
CA HIS A 364 3.80 -17.62 31.08
C HIS A 364 2.94 -16.88 32.11
N GLY A 365 3.34 -16.86 33.39
CA GLY A 365 2.65 -16.14 34.46
C GLY A 365 2.77 -14.61 34.33
N GLY A 366 1.74 -13.89 34.77
CA GLY A 366 1.57 -12.44 34.54
C GLY A 366 2.62 -11.49 35.14
N GLY A 367 3.67 -12.01 35.79
CA GLY A 367 4.77 -11.23 36.36
C GLY A 367 6.16 -11.60 35.84
N ALA A 368 6.29 -12.56 34.93
CA ALA A 368 7.58 -13.08 34.49
C ALA A 368 7.72 -13.13 32.96
N THR A 369 8.98 -13.14 32.51
CA THR A 369 9.53 -13.20 31.16
C THR A 369 8.55 -13.00 29.99
N CYS A 370 7.71 -13.99 29.63
CA CYS A 370 6.80 -13.87 28.49
C CYS A 370 5.51 -13.09 28.82
N GLY A 371 4.92 -13.36 29.99
CA GLY A 371 3.66 -12.76 30.45
C GLY A 371 3.72 -11.26 30.77
N LYS A 372 4.94 -10.71 30.90
CA LYS A 372 5.20 -9.27 31.00
C LYS A 372 4.73 -8.51 29.75
N CYS A 373 4.96 -9.11 28.57
CA CYS A 373 4.62 -8.49 27.29
C CYS A 373 3.39 -9.12 26.65
N HIS A 374 3.23 -10.44 26.77
CA HIS A 374 2.16 -11.17 26.10
C HIS A 374 1.00 -11.49 27.02
N TYR A 375 -0.21 -11.53 26.46
CA TYR A 375 -1.34 -12.17 27.14
C TYR A 375 -1.23 -13.69 27.04
N PRO A 376 -1.38 -14.41 28.17
CA PRO A 376 -1.47 -15.85 28.14
C PRO A 376 -2.75 -16.23 27.38
N THR A 377 -2.63 -17.17 26.45
CA THR A 377 -3.80 -17.84 25.87
C THR A 377 -4.19 -19.03 26.75
N PRO A 378 -5.49 -19.23 27.04
CA PRO A 378 -5.93 -20.43 27.72
C PRO A 378 -5.59 -21.65 26.87
N GLY A 379 -4.60 -22.43 27.30
CA GLY A 379 -4.42 -23.79 26.82
C GLY A 379 -5.35 -24.68 27.62
N GLY A 380 -6.20 -25.46 26.96
CA GLY A 380 -7.05 -26.46 27.64
C GLY A 380 -6.21 -27.57 28.28
N ALA A 381 -6.18 -28.77 27.70
CA ALA A 381 -5.28 -29.85 28.11
C ALA A 381 -3.81 -29.67 27.63
N SER A 382 -3.50 -28.53 27.01
CA SER A 382 -2.17 -28.19 26.47
C SER A 382 -1.58 -26.99 27.21
N LEU A 383 -0.25 -26.92 27.26
CA LEU A 383 0.49 -25.85 27.95
C LEU A 383 0.05 -24.46 27.46
N PRO A 384 0.01 -23.43 28.32
CA PRO A 384 -0.42 -22.08 27.93
C PRO A 384 0.41 -21.58 26.75
N GLY A 385 -0.24 -21.00 25.73
CA GLY A 385 0.44 -20.41 24.59
C GLY A 385 0.62 -18.91 24.74
N VAL A 386 1.52 -18.34 23.95
CA VAL A 386 1.65 -16.89 23.78
C VAL A 386 0.81 -16.45 22.59
N SER A 387 -0.01 -15.42 22.76
CA SER A 387 -0.80 -14.86 21.64
C SER A 387 0.12 -14.36 20.53
N LYS A 388 -0.03 -14.86 19.30
CA LYS A 388 0.67 -14.28 18.14
C LYS A 388 0.21 -12.84 17.96
N LEU A 389 1.15 -11.93 17.75
CA LEU A 389 0.85 -10.54 17.47
C LEU A 389 0.48 -10.39 15.99
N PRO A 390 -0.64 -9.73 15.66
CA PRO A 390 -0.92 -9.42 14.27
C PRO A 390 0.14 -8.47 13.71
N GLN A 391 0.82 -8.91 12.66
CA GLN A 391 1.81 -8.09 11.96
C GLN A 391 1.09 -7.16 10.96
N HIS A 392 0.71 -5.98 11.41
CA HIS A 392 0.25 -4.91 10.51
C HIS A 392 1.42 -4.01 10.15
N THR A 393 2.23 -4.41 9.16
CA THR A 393 3.28 -3.54 8.60
C THR A 393 2.70 -2.39 7.79
N VAL A 394 1.46 -2.55 7.27
CA VAL A 394 0.73 -1.52 6.53
C VAL A 394 -0.70 -1.41 7.05
N TRP A 395 -1.06 -0.26 7.59
CA TRP A 395 -2.40 0.06 8.08
C TRP A 395 -3.32 0.62 6.98
N PHE A 396 -2.80 1.52 6.14
CA PHE A 396 -3.54 2.09 5.01
C PHE A 396 -3.18 1.39 3.70
N GLN A 397 -3.75 0.20 3.47
CA GLN A 397 -3.38 -0.66 2.33
C GLN A 397 -3.67 -0.04 0.96
N HIS A 398 -4.70 0.82 0.86
CA HIS A 398 -5.07 1.50 -0.38
C HIS A 398 -4.45 2.89 -0.53
N ALA A 399 -3.62 3.33 0.41
CA ALA A 399 -3.02 4.67 0.39
C ALA A 399 -1.52 4.66 0.06
N LYS A 400 -0.99 5.84 -0.27
CA LYS A 400 0.43 6.14 -0.52
C LYS A 400 0.99 7.13 0.52
N PHE A 401 0.64 6.96 1.79
CA PHE A 401 1.18 7.80 2.86
C PHE A 401 2.71 7.67 2.96
N ASN A 402 3.41 8.79 3.12
CA ASN A 402 4.86 8.83 3.27
C ASN A 402 5.28 9.65 4.49
N HIS A 403 6.01 9.05 5.44
CA HIS A 403 6.44 9.73 6.66
C HIS A 403 7.49 10.82 6.39
N VAL A 404 8.38 10.62 5.39
CA VAL A 404 9.40 11.61 5.01
C VAL A 404 8.75 12.90 4.54
N SER A 405 7.70 12.81 3.73
CA SER A 405 6.93 13.97 3.26
C SER A 405 6.23 14.75 4.38
N HIS A 406 6.04 14.13 5.55
CA HIS A 406 5.34 14.72 6.70
C HIS A 406 6.27 15.03 7.89
N ARG A 407 7.60 14.98 7.72
CA ARG A 407 8.59 15.25 8.79
C ARG A 407 8.58 16.66 9.36
N GLY A 408 7.86 17.60 8.72
CA GLY A 408 7.63 18.93 9.28
C GLY A 408 6.69 18.93 10.50
N LEU A 409 5.98 17.82 10.75
CA LEU A 409 5.07 17.65 11.88
C LEU A 409 5.70 16.75 12.96
N THR A 410 5.28 16.95 14.21
CA THR A 410 5.63 16.02 15.28
C THR A 410 4.86 14.71 15.10
N CYS A 411 5.43 13.59 15.58
CA CYS A 411 4.75 12.29 15.53
C CYS A 411 3.38 12.34 16.23
N ALA A 412 3.28 13.13 17.30
CA ALA A 412 2.08 13.24 18.13
C ALA A 412 0.89 13.91 17.42
N GLU A 413 1.14 14.70 16.37
CA GLU A 413 0.06 15.30 15.57
C GLU A 413 -0.81 14.22 14.91
N CYS A 414 -0.20 13.13 14.43
CA CYS A 414 -0.91 12.01 13.80
C CYS A 414 -1.07 10.80 14.74
N HIS A 415 -0.22 10.66 15.76
CA HIS A 415 -0.21 9.60 16.75
C HIS A 415 -0.47 10.15 18.17
N PRO A 416 -1.71 10.54 18.50
CA PRO A 416 -2.00 11.15 19.80
C PRO A 416 -1.65 10.21 20.96
N GLY A 417 -1.14 10.78 22.06
CA GLY A 417 -0.76 10.00 23.24
C GLY A 417 0.62 9.33 23.17
N THR A 418 1.34 9.42 22.04
CA THR A 418 2.73 8.93 21.94
C THR A 418 3.77 10.00 22.29
N GLY A 419 3.35 11.17 22.76
CA GLY A 419 4.24 12.21 23.25
C GLY A 419 4.84 11.85 24.61
N ARG A 420 5.91 12.55 25.01
CA ARG A 420 6.45 12.42 26.37
C ARG A 420 5.35 12.86 27.36
N PRO A 421 4.90 11.98 28.28
CA PRO A 421 3.81 12.31 29.18
C PRO A 421 4.25 13.45 30.12
N ALA A 422 3.40 14.46 30.28
CA ALA A 422 3.63 15.59 31.20
C ALA A 422 3.14 15.29 32.64
N ALA A 423 2.42 14.20 32.86
CA ALA A 423 1.73 13.85 34.11
C ALA A 423 1.74 12.31 34.32
N PRO A 424 1.36 11.77 35.50
CA PRO A 424 1.88 10.50 36.00
C PRO A 424 1.63 9.35 35.04
N ILE A 425 2.68 8.57 34.83
CA ILE A 425 2.69 7.40 33.96
C ILE A 425 1.66 6.42 34.53
N GLY A 426 0.64 6.11 33.75
CA GLY A 426 -0.39 5.13 34.11
C GLY A 426 0.18 3.72 34.26
N SER A 427 -0.71 2.72 34.29
CA SER A 427 -0.34 1.31 34.43
C SER A 427 0.70 0.87 33.37
N VAL A 428 1.89 0.51 33.84
CA VAL A 428 3.08 0.11 33.05
C VAL A 428 2.88 -1.14 32.18
N ASN A 429 1.77 -1.88 32.34
CA ASN A 429 1.54 -3.21 31.78
C ASN A 429 0.19 -3.35 31.06
N GLU A 430 -0.23 -2.33 30.33
CA GLU A 430 -1.48 -2.35 29.55
C GLU A 430 -1.24 -2.27 28.04
N VAL A 431 -2.28 -2.60 27.28
CA VAL A 431 -2.30 -2.45 25.83
C VAL A 431 -2.62 -1.01 25.52
N GLU A 432 -1.73 -0.34 24.79
CA GLU A 432 -2.05 0.97 24.25
C GLU A 432 -3.00 0.88 23.05
N PRO A 433 -3.92 1.83 22.88
CA PRO A 433 -4.82 1.88 21.73
C PRO A 433 -4.06 2.11 20.41
N ILE A 434 -4.71 1.82 19.28
CA ILE A 434 -4.22 2.28 17.97
C ILE A 434 -4.37 3.81 17.91
N ALA A 435 -3.26 4.52 18.11
CA ALA A 435 -3.19 5.96 18.02
C ALA A 435 -2.95 6.41 16.58
N ILE A 436 -4.01 6.60 15.79
CA ILE A 436 -3.96 7.18 14.45
C ILE A 436 -5.13 8.16 14.34
N ARG A 437 -4.87 9.41 13.92
CA ARG A 437 -5.92 10.41 13.68
C ARG A 437 -6.79 10.08 12.47
N GLY A 438 -8.02 10.58 12.49
CA GLY A 438 -8.98 10.44 11.40
C GLY A 438 -8.70 11.33 10.20
N VAL A 439 -9.58 11.24 9.20
CA VAL A 439 -9.47 11.97 7.92
C VAL A 439 -9.31 13.49 8.11
N LYS A 440 -9.83 14.06 9.20
CA LYS A 440 -9.77 15.49 9.51
C LYS A 440 -8.34 16.02 9.71
N SER A 441 -7.43 15.22 10.24
CA SER A 441 -6.02 15.65 10.36
C SER A 441 -5.37 15.82 8.99
N CYS A 442 -5.79 15.03 8.00
CA CYS A 442 -5.29 15.12 6.63
C CYS A 442 -5.92 16.31 5.90
N GLN A 443 -7.23 16.54 6.07
CA GLN A 443 -7.96 17.67 5.48
C GLN A 443 -7.44 19.03 5.94
N ALA A 444 -6.80 19.11 7.12
CA ALA A 444 -6.13 20.32 7.60
C ALA A 444 -5.03 20.85 6.65
N CYS A 445 -4.48 19.98 5.79
CA CYS A 445 -3.53 20.38 4.76
C CYS A 445 -4.05 20.08 3.35
N HIS A 446 -4.63 18.90 3.16
CA HIS A 446 -5.13 18.38 1.89
C HIS A 446 -6.61 18.72 1.67
N ALA A 447 -6.90 20.00 1.43
CA ALA A 447 -8.21 20.48 1.02
C ALA A 447 -8.04 21.86 0.36
N PRO A 448 -9.07 22.42 -0.30
CA PRO A 448 -8.98 23.78 -0.85
C PRO A 448 -8.56 24.79 0.22
N ALA A 449 -7.63 25.69 -0.13
CA ALA A 449 -7.07 26.64 0.83
C ALA A 449 -8.16 27.46 1.53
N GLY A 450 -8.03 27.61 2.86
CA GLY A 450 -9.00 28.36 3.67
C GLY A 450 -10.27 27.58 4.03
N THR A 451 -10.41 26.31 3.62
CA THR A 451 -11.53 25.46 4.09
C THR A 451 -11.43 25.27 5.61
N PRO A 452 -12.47 25.60 6.40
CA PRO A 452 -12.47 25.33 7.84
C PRO A 452 -12.58 23.82 8.10
N VAL A 453 -11.70 23.31 8.95
CA VAL A 453 -11.65 21.89 9.35
C VAL A 453 -11.67 21.81 10.87
N VAL A 454 -12.75 21.26 11.41
CA VAL A 454 -12.90 20.95 12.82
C VAL A 454 -12.17 19.65 13.12
N GLN A 455 -11.18 19.72 14.03
CA GLN A 455 -10.38 18.59 14.49
C GLN A 455 -11.11 17.81 15.59
N ASP A 456 -10.60 16.61 15.90
CA ASP A 456 -11.19 15.72 16.91
C ASP A 456 -11.25 16.35 18.32
N ASP A 457 -10.37 17.30 18.63
CA ASP A 457 -10.33 18.03 19.90
C ASP A 457 -11.25 19.26 19.92
N GLY A 458 -12.04 19.48 18.86
CA GLY A 458 -12.94 20.62 18.71
C GLY A 458 -12.28 21.89 18.21
N THR A 459 -10.95 21.92 18.04
CA THR A 459 -10.27 23.07 17.46
C THR A 459 -10.60 23.21 15.98
N THR A 460 -10.65 24.45 15.49
CA THR A 460 -10.82 24.73 14.06
C THR A 460 -9.51 25.15 13.45
N THR A 461 -9.12 24.45 12.40
CA THR A 461 -7.97 24.74 11.55
C THR A 461 -8.44 25.19 10.17
N PHE A 462 -7.59 25.87 9.40
CA PHE A 462 -7.90 26.24 8.02
C PHE A 462 -6.96 25.50 7.08
N ALA A 463 -7.54 24.85 6.06
CA ALA A 463 -6.79 24.02 5.13
C ALA A 463 -5.69 24.80 4.40
N ALA A 464 -4.51 24.21 4.30
CA ALA A 464 -3.34 24.83 3.68
C ALA A 464 -3.35 24.88 2.14
N GLY A 465 -4.26 24.16 1.46
CA GLY A 465 -4.33 24.15 0.00
C GLY A 465 -3.44 23.11 -0.69
N VAL A 466 -2.95 22.10 0.03
CA VAL A 466 -2.20 21.00 -0.58
C VAL A 466 -3.12 20.21 -1.51
N ARG A 467 -2.55 19.68 -2.62
CA ARG A 467 -3.28 18.84 -3.57
C ARG A 467 -3.96 17.67 -2.85
N HIS A 468 -5.19 17.36 -3.25
CA HIS A 468 -6.08 16.46 -2.53
C HIS A 468 -6.92 15.61 -3.48
N ARG A 469 -6.34 15.26 -4.63
CA ARG A 469 -6.96 14.39 -5.63
C ARG A 469 -6.90 12.95 -5.15
N CYS A 470 -7.76 12.12 -5.71
CA CYS A 470 -7.81 10.69 -5.48
C CYS A 470 -6.45 10.03 -5.78
N THR A 471 -5.72 10.48 -6.81
CA THR A 471 -4.39 9.97 -7.19
C THR A 471 -3.26 10.35 -6.25
N ASP A 472 -3.42 11.44 -5.48
CA ASP A 472 -2.41 11.91 -4.53
C ASP A 472 -2.32 10.97 -3.31
N CYS A 473 -3.47 10.44 -2.89
CA CYS A 473 -3.57 9.60 -1.71
C CYS A 473 -3.66 8.11 -2.06
N HIS A 474 -4.41 7.71 -3.09
CA HIS A 474 -4.68 6.30 -3.36
C HIS A 474 -3.61 5.61 -4.21
N ARG A 475 -3.44 4.31 -3.93
CA ARG A 475 -2.62 3.42 -4.71
C ARG A 475 -3.43 2.73 -5.79
N TYR A 476 -2.99 2.91 -7.04
CA TYR A 476 -3.55 2.26 -8.21
C TYR A 476 -2.54 1.30 -8.84
N HIS A 477 -3.06 0.31 -9.57
CA HIS A 477 -2.32 -0.71 -10.30
C HIS A 477 -1.40 -1.64 -9.47
N ASN A 478 -1.42 -1.52 -8.14
CA ASN A 478 -0.75 -2.46 -7.23
C ASN A 478 -1.73 -3.23 -6.32
N GLY A 479 -3.05 -3.00 -6.49
CA GLY A 479 -4.14 -3.74 -5.81
C GLY A 479 -3.97 -3.87 -4.29
N ASP A 480 -4.34 -5.03 -3.75
CA ASP A 480 -4.21 -5.41 -2.33
C ASP A 480 -2.76 -5.69 -1.89
N ARG A 481 -1.76 -5.20 -2.64
CA ARG A 481 -0.35 -5.51 -2.44
C ARG A 481 0.39 -4.23 -2.07
N PRO A 482 0.13 -3.67 -0.88
CA PRO A 482 0.60 -2.34 -0.48
C PRO A 482 2.11 -2.22 -0.30
N LEU A 483 2.86 -3.33 -0.31
CA LEU A 483 4.32 -3.29 -0.24
C LEU A 483 4.98 -3.24 -1.62
N HIS A 484 4.19 -3.34 -2.69
CA HIS A 484 4.70 -3.33 -4.06
C HIS A 484 4.71 -1.89 -4.59
N GLY A 485 5.88 -1.44 -5.05
CA GLY A 485 6.12 -0.12 -5.66
C GLY A 485 6.18 -0.14 -7.19
N LEU A 486 6.72 0.95 -7.75
CA LEU A 486 7.21 0.99 -9.13
C LEU A 486 8.29 -0.11 -9.30
N GLY A 487 8.27 -0.84 -10.41
CA GLY A 487 9.15 -2.01 -10.61
C GLY A 487 8.66 -3.31 -9.97
N SER A 488 7.40 -3.38 -9.53
CA SER A 488 6.81 -4.68 -9.15
C SER A 488 6.74 -5.60 -10.38
N PRO A 489 7.07 -6.91 -10.25
CA PRO A 489 6.95 -7.88 -11.35
C PRO A 489 5.54 -7.99 -11.96
N ARG A 490 4.52 -7.44 -11.31
CA ARG A 490 3.15 -7.39 -11.87
C ARG A 490 2.93 -6.31 -12.91
N ARG A 491 3.89 -5.40 -13.05
CA ARG A 491 3.91 -4.35 -14.06
C ARG A 491 4.78 -4.72 -15.25
N ASP A 492 5.53 -5.81 -15.14
CA ASP A 492 6.38 -6.30 -16.21
C ASP A 492 5.51 -6.64 -17.43
N PRO A 493 6.00 -6.35 -18.64
CA PRO A 493 5.30 -6.76 -19.85
C PRO A 493 5.16 -8.28 -19.85
N GLN A 494 4.06 -8.78 -20.40
CA GLN A 494 3.85 -10.23 -20.55
C GLN A 494 4.95 -10.88 -21.39
N THR A 495 5.58 -10.11 -22.30
CA THR A 495 6.70 -10.55 -23.12
C THR A 495 7.74 -9.42 -23.19
N PRO A 496 8.92 -9.57 -22.56
CA PRO A 496 10.00 -8.61 -22.67
C PRO A 496 10.48 -8.46 -24.12
N GLN A 497 10.84 -7.24 -24.51
CA GLN A 497 11.26 -6.90 -25.87
C GLN A 497 12.75 -6.57 -25.93
N THR A 498 13.36 -6.74 -27.10
CA THR A 498 14.70 -6.19 -27.35
C THR A 498 14.62 -4.65 -27.37
N LEU A 499 15.74 -3.96 -27.11
CA LEU A 499 15.77 -2.49 -27.20
C LEU A 499 15.29 -1.98 -28.56
N ALA A 500 15.67 -2.66 -29.65
CA ALA A 500 15.28 -2.27 -31.00
C ALA A 500 13.78 -2.47 -31.26
N ASP A 501 13.17 -3.53 -30.71
CA ASP A 501 11.73 -3.77 -30.83
C ASP A 501 10.92 -2.83 -29.93
N PHE A 502 11.43 -2.54 -28.72
CA PHE A 502 10.82 -1.61 -27.78
C PHE A 502 10.74 -0.20 -28.34
N LEU A 503 11.81 0.31 -28.95
CA LEU A 503 11.82 1.63 -29.57
C LEU A 503 10.89 1.74 -30.79
N LYS A 504 10.46 0.63 -31.38
CA LYS A 504 9.44 0.57 -32.44
C LYS A 504 8.02 0.35 -31.91
N GLY A 505 7.83 0.45 -30.58
CA GLY A 505 6.53 0.28 -29.93
C GLY A 505 6.05 -1.17 -29.80
N GLY A 506 6.94 -2.15 -30.00
CA GLY A 506 6.62 -3.56 -29.86
C GLY A 506 5.79 -4.12 -31.02
N LYS A 507 6.24 -5.26 -31.57
CA LYS A 507 5.44 -6.03 -32.53
C LYS A 507 4.24 -6.67 -31.86
#